data_AF-A0A518ALF7-F1
#
_entry.id   AF-A0A518ALF7-F1
#
_cell.length_a   1.000
_cell.length_b   1.000
_cell.length_c   1.000
_cell.angle_alpha   90.00
_cell.angle_beta   90.00
_cell.angle_gamma   90.00
#
_symmetry.space_group_name_H-M   'P 1'
#
loop_
_entity.id
_entity.type
_entity.pdbx_description
1 polymer ?
#
loop_
_entity_poly.entity_id
_entity_poly.type
_entity_poly.pdbx_seq_one_letter_code
_entity_poly.pdbx_strand_id
1 'polypeptide(L)'
;MSPSLSYRSLGRSATQWTLVAALALIAFGVWGTLSAHETKPAAQESGDALDQALNKPEAETTDPPAEDDWEEEEEKLRPFMAPPKNGKPLTKEGRAWIDREKNLVIVDGRIALRKGLLEMFACTPRTKEHESIVVVSCKAFVIHAGLLAVGAEPGTPVKFAPEFKPPTGTQIDIYVEWKDEKGKDHRVKAQKWIRDDRSKKQMDLPWVFAGSGFVHNEVTGASRYLAEDGDLVCVANFSSALLDVPAEVSSDNASLLFEAYTDRIPPLNWPVRLVFDPLLEDEKKAAEKEAAEKAAAEKKPAETTEKAEETEEAEKESSDSDKTAETPKPATNEPTEPTEPSSDEGESESESESESESEGEK
;
A
#
# COMPACT_ATOMS: atom_id res chain seq x y z
N MET A 1 45.10 -50.92 41.80
CA MET A 1 44.98 -52.01 40.80
C MET A 1 44.80 -51.37 39.44
N SER A 2 45.83 -51.45 38.60
CA SER A 2 45.87 -50.94 37.21
C SER A 2 45.14 -51.88 36.24
N PRO A 3 44.84 -51.42 35.03
CA PRO A 3 45.49 -52.01 33.84
C PRO A 3 45.95 -50.89 32.86
N SER A 4 47.25 -50.75 32.63
CA SER A 4 48.04 -51.33 31.52
C SER A 4 47.67 -50.81 30.12
N LEU A 5 48.49 -49.85 29.65
CA LEU A 5 48.64 -49.43 28.25
C LEU A 5 49.02 -50.62 27.34
N SER A 6 48.55 -50.57 26.09
CA SER A 6 49.22 -51.19 24.95
C SER A 6 49.26 -50.21 23.77
N TYR A 7 50.37 -50.24 23.06
CA TYR A 7 50.94 -49.22 22.19
C TYR A 7 51.16 -49.84 20.79
N ARG A 8 50.62 -49.23 19.73
CA ARG A 8 51.07 -49.34 18.32
C ARG A 8 50.58 -48.05 17.63
N SER A 9 51.39 -47.04 17.32
CA SER A 9 52.58 -46.93 16.45
C SER A 9 52.28 -46.98 14.95
N LEU A 10 52.63 -45.85 14.30
CA LEU A 10 53.04 -45.59 12.91
C LEU A 10 51.98 -45.27 11.83
N GLY A 11 52.11 -44.05 11.30
CA GLY A 11 51.46 -43.58 10.07
C GLY A 11 51.55 -42.06 9.86
N ARG A 12 52.77 -41.49 9.91
CA ARG A 12 53.03 -40.10 9.47
C ARG A 12 53.01 -40.03 7.94
N SER A 13 52.41 -38.97 7.39
CA SER A 13 52.83 -38.37 6.13
C SER A 13 52.61 -36.87 6.21
N ALA A 14 53.72 -36.15 6.37
CA ALA A 14 53.83 -34.71 6.27
C ALA A 14 54.49 -34.39 4.93
N THR A 15 53.99 -33.40 4.20
CA THR A 15 54.82 -32.71 3.21
C THR A 15 54.57 -31.22 3.34
N GLN A 16 55.54 -30.56 3.96
CA GLN A 16 55.75 -29.11 3.95
C GLN A 16 56.21 -28.69 2.56
N TRP A 17 55.77 -27.52 2.08
CA TRP A 17 56.55 -26.69 1.15
C TRP A 17 56.62 -25.26 1.67
N THR A 18 57.82 -24.72 1.55
CA THR A 18 58.39 -23.56 2.27
C THR A 18 58.18 -22.26 1.49
N LEU A 19 58.18 -21.14 2.23
CA LEU A 19 58.23 -19.73 1.79
C LEU A 19 59.25 -19.43 0.66
N VAL A 20 58.94 -18.43 -0.17
CA VAL A 20 59.90 -17.38 -0.58
C VAL A 20 59.17 -16.02 -0.73
N ALA A 21 59.71 -14.98 -0.07
CA ALA A 21 59.40 -13.57 -0.29
C ALA A 21 60.48 -12.92 -1.17
N ALA A 22 60.14 -11.92 -1.99
CA ALA A 22 61.09 -10.96 -2.54
C ALA A 22 60.41 -9.63 -2.95
N LEU A 23 60.88 -8.55 -2.33
CA LEU A 23 60.71 -7.14 -2.69
C LEU A 23 61.61 -6.77 -3.89
N ALA A 24 61.16 -5.84 -4.75
CA ALA A 24 62.07 -4.99 -5.52
C ALA A 24 61.42 -3.64 -5.88
N LEU A 25 61.95 -2.58 -5.28
CA LEU A 25 61.85 -1.18 -5.71
C LEU A 25 62.75 -0.97 -6.93
N ILE A 26 62.30 -0.21 -7.93
CA ILE A 26 63.17 0.42 -8.92
C ILE A 26 62.73 1.87 -9.09
N ALA A 27 63.55 2.77 -8.55
CA ALA A 27 63.67 4.15 -8.99
C ALA A 27 64.95 4.25 -9.84
N PHE A 28 64.90 4.89 -11.00
CA PHE A 28 66.05 5.53 -11.63
C PHE A 28 65.57 6.64 -12.56
N GLY A 29 65.96 7.87 -12.24
CA GLY A 29 65.80 9.03 -13.11
C GLY A 29 66.91 9.10 -14.17
N VAL A 30 66.66 9.91 -15.19
CA VAL A 30 67.70 10.48 -16.07
C VAL A 30 67.40 11.96 -16.28
N TRP A 31 68.50 12.72 -16.30
CA TRP A 31 68.67 14.14 -16.10
C TRP A 31 68.93 14.83 -17.45
N GLY A 32 68.32 16.01 -17.66
CA GLY A 32 68.89 17.16 -18.38
C GLY A 32 68.75 17.20 -19.92
N THR A 33 68.20 18.31 -20.46
CA THR A 33 68.99 19.50 -20.85
C THR A 33 68.10 20.72 -21.11
N LEU A 34 68.73 21.87 -20.94
CA LEU A 34 68.29 23.25 -20.88
C LEU A 34 67.92 23.83 -22.27
N SER A 35 66.88 24.66 -22.35
CA SER A 35 66.96 25.95 -23.07
C SER A 35 65.77 26.84 -22.77
N ALA A 36 66.07 28.10 -22.50
CA ALA A 36 65.14 29.16 -22.14
C ALA A 36 64.31 29.61 -23.34
N HIS A 37 63.04 29.91 -23.09
CA HIS A 37 62.36 31.00 -23.79
C HIS A 37 61.57 31.81 -22.77
N GLU A 38 61.83 33.11 -22.76
CA GLU A 38 61.17 34.11 -21.94
C GLU A 38 59.65 34.08 -22.14
N THR A 39 58.89 34.12 -21.03
CA THR A 39 57.53 34.67 -21.02
C THR A 39 57.30 35.49 -19.75
N LYS A 40 57.11 36.78 -20.00
CA LYS A 40 56.50 37.85 -19.20
C LYS A 40 55.39 37.36 -18.23
N PRO A 41 55.29 37.91 -17.00
CA PRO A 41 54.25 37.51 -16.06
C PRO A 41 52.91 38.13 -16.44
N ALA A 42 51.87 37.31 -16.56
CA ALA A 42 50.47 37.75 -16.53
C ALA A 42 50.01 37.72 -15.07
N ALA A 43 50.13 38.86 -14.41
CA ALA A 43 49.30 39.18 -13.27
C ALA A 43 48.05 39.91 -13.79
N GLN A 44 46.92 39.63 -13.14
CA GLN A 44 45.76 40.52 -13.02
C GLN A 44 44.64 40.36 -14.06
N GLU A 45 43.92 39.24 -13.96
CA GLU A 45 42.46 39.20 -14.13
C GLU A 45 41.86 38.32 -13.02
N SER A 46 41.70 38.89 -11.82
CA SER A 46 40.90 38.26 -10.76
C SER A 46 40.25 39.29 -9.83
N GLY A 47 40.08 40.54 -10.29
CA GLY A 47 39.45 41.61 -9.53
C GLY A 47 37.96 41.80 -9.85
N ASP A 48 37.58 41.72 -11.13
CA ASP A 48 36.24 42.17 -11.56
C ASP A 48 35.12 41.12 -11.41
N ALA A 49 35.47 39.85 -11.15
CA ALA A 49 34.48 38.79 -10.93
C ALA A 49 33.94 38.76 -9.48
N LEU A 50 34.65 39.36 -8.51
CA LEU A 50 34.23 39.39 -7.12
C LEU A 50 33.31 40.59 -6.82
N ASP A 51 33.51 41.72 -7.50
CA ASP A 51 32.69 42.92 -7.30
C ASP A 51 31.32 42.84 -8.01
N GLN A 52 31.18 42.04 -9.09
CA GLN A 52 29.87 41.80 -9.73
C GLN A 52 29.01 40.75 -9.02
N ALA A 53 29.59 39.93 -8.14
CA ALA A 53 28.83 39.00 -7.30
C ALA A 53 28.20 39.68 -6.07
N LEU A 54 28.72 40.84 -5.66
CA LEU A 54 28.27 41.59 -4.48
C LEU A 54 27.26 42.70 -4.80
N ASN A 55 26.95 42.95 -6.08
CA ASN A 55 26.09 44.05 -6.50
C ASN A 55 24.96 43.61 -7.44
N LYS A 56 24.49 42.37 -7.31
CA LYS A 56 23.24 41.92 -7.91
C LYS A 56 22.09 42.46 -7.05
N PRO A 57 21.11 43.20 -7.60
CA PRO A 57 19.95 43.62 -6.82
C PRO A 57 19.31 42.36 -6.23
N GLU A 58 19.09 42.39 -4.91
CA GLU A 58 18.33 41.38 -4.19
C GLU A 58 17.08 41.10 -5.01
N ALA A 59 16.96 39.87 -5.52
CA ALA A 59 15.68 39.41 -6.01
C ALA A 59 14.71 39.65 -4.86
N GLU A 60 13.65 40.43 -5.10
CA GLU A 60 12.54 40.58 -4.18
C GLU A 60 12.24 39.19 -3.63
N THR A 61 12.61 39.01 -2.37
CA THR A 61 12.10 37.92 -1.58
C THR A 61 10.62 38.20 -1.53
N THR A 62 9.86 37.55 -2.40
CA THR A 62 8.44 37.40 -2.17
C THR A 62 8.36 36.86 -0.76
N ASP A 63 7.79 37.65 0.15
CA ASP A 63 7.52 37.22 1.52
C ASP A 63 6.95 35.80 1.48
N PRO A 64 7.30 34.93 2.44
CA PRO A 64 6.53 33.69 2.60
C PRO A 64 5.04 34.10 2.60
N PRO A 65 4.17 33.41 1.85
CA PRO A 65 2.77 33.77 1.78
C PRO A 65 2.28 33.99 3.21
N ALA A 66 1.62 35.14 3.40
CA ALA A 66 1.14 35.57 4.69
C ALA A 66 0.42 34.40 5.37
N GLU A 67 0.60 34.26 6.68
CA GLU A 67 0.00 33.19 7.49
C GLU A 67 -1.54 33.13 7.36
N ASP A 68 -2.16 34.13 6.73
CA ASP A 68 -3.60 34.27 6.46
C ASP A 68 -4.11 33.46 5.24
N ASP A 69 -3.23 32.95 4.36
CA ASP A 69 -3.67 32.14 3.20
C ASP A 69 -4.01 30.68 3.58
N TRP A 70 -3.67 30.26 4.81
CA TRP A 70 -3.94 28.91 5.31
C TRP A 70 -5.34 28.74 5.91
N GLU A 71 -6.02 29.82 6.30
CA GLU A 71 -7.37 29.73 6.86
C GLU A 71 -8.41 29.36 5.78
N GLU A 72 -8.22 29.79 4.52
CA GLU A 72 -9.07 29.36 3.38
C GLU A 72 -8.78 27.91 2.91
N GLU A 73 -7.59 27.38 3.20
CA GLU A 73 -7.25 25.95 3.00
C GLU A 73 -7.77 25.07 4.15
N GLU A 74 -7.85 25.59 5.39
CA GLU A 74 -8.51 24.92 6.51
C GLU A 74 -10.01 24.76 6.28
N GLU A 75 -10.68 25.71 5.62
CA GLU A 75 -12.09 25.59 5.20
C GLU A 75 -12.31 24.44 4.19
N LYS A 76 -11.24 23.96 3.52
CA LYS A 76 -11.27 22.79 2.61
C LYS A 76 -10.93 21.46 3.28
N LEU A 77 -10.57 21.44 4.57
CA LEU A 77 -10.48 20.20 5.34
C LEU A 77 -11.85 19.86 5.90
N ARG A 78 -12.62 19.07 5.12
CA ARG A 78 -13.90 18.52 5.60
C ARG A 78 -13.73 17.97 7.03
N PRO A 79 -14.67 18.25 7.94
CA PRO A 79 -14.52 17.80 9.31
C PRO A 79 -14.42 16.28 9.34
N PHE A 80 -13.47 15.79 10.11
CA PHE A 80 -13.38 14.37 10.41
C PHE A 80 -14.68 13.84 10.99
N MET A 81 -14.91 12.55 10.80
CA MET A 81 -16.04 11.85 11.39
C MET A 81 -16.03 12.00 12.92
N ALA A 82 -17.22 11.96 13.52
CA ALA A 82 -17.36 11.93 14.98
C ALA A 82 -16.53 10.77 15.58
N PRO A 83 -16.04 10.91 16.82
CA PRO A 83 -15.33 9.84 17.50
C PRO A 83 -16.14 8.52 17.48
N PRO A 84 -15.47 7.36 17.33
CA PRO A 84 -16.17 6.08 17.30
C PRO A 84 -16.86 5.82 18.65
N LYS A 85 -18.09 5.33 18.62
CA LYS A 85 -18.97 5.18 19.80
C LYS A 85 -18.31 4.43 20.98
N ASN A 86 -17.56 3.38 20.67
CA ASN A 86 -16.86 2.53 21.66
C ASN A 86 -15.36 2.84 21.78
N GLY A 87 -14.88 3.91 21.12
CA GLY A 87 -13.46 4.21 21.09
C GLY A 87 -12.95 4.84 22.36
N LYS A 88 -12.00 4.18 23.02
CA LYS A 88 -11.18 4.82 24.05
C LYS A 88 -10.00 5.52 23.37
N PRO A 89 -9.81 6.84 23.56
CA PRO A 89 -8.73 7.57 22.91
C PRO A 89 -7.35 7.08 23.38
N LEU A 90 -6.41 7.00 22.44
CA LEU A 90 -5.00 6.68 22.68
C LEU A 90 -4.15 7.94 22.94
N THR A 91 -4.60 9.10 22.45
CA THR A 91 -3.92 10.39 22.62
C THR A 91 -4.90 11.46 23.09
N LYS A 92 -4.38 12.61 23.57
CA LYS A 92 -5.22 13.72 24.03
C LYS A 92 -5.92 14.44 22.86
N GLU A 93 -5.28 14.42 21.70
CA GLU A 93 -5.71 15.10 20.47
C GLU A 93 -6.89 14.37 19.80
N GLY A 94 -7.22 13.15 20.24
CA GLY A 94 -8.49 12.50 19.90
C GLY A 94 -8.63 12.11 18.43
N ARG A 95 -7.59 11.54 17.82
CA ARG A 95 -7.61 11.03 16.43
C ARG A 95 -7.15 9.58 16.27
N ALA A 96 -6.86 8.93 17.39
CA ALA A 96 -6.56 7.51 17.47
C ALA A 96 -7.27 6.93 18.69
N TRP A 97 -7.89 5.77 18.53
CA TRP A 97 -8.67 5.08 19.55
C TRP A 97 -8.42 3.58 19.51
N ILE A 98 -8.82 2.91 20.58
CA ILE A 98 -9.01 1.48 20.62
C ILE A 98 -10.46 1.15 20.97
N ASP A 99 -11.04 0.19 20.27
CA ASP A 99 -12.27 -0.50 20.67
C ASP A 99 -11.87 -1.85 21.25
N ARG A 100 -11.89 -1.97 22.57
CA ARG A 100 -11.50 -3.21 23.28
C ARG A 100 -12.53 -4.32 23.16
N GLU A 101 -13.79 -4.00 22.86
CA GLU A 101 -14.82 -5.04 22.70
C GLU A 101 -14.62 -5.80 21.39
N LYS A 102 -14.07 -5.11 20.39
CA LYS A 102 -13.84 -5.65 19.04
C LYS A 102 -12.37 -5.82 18.67
N ASN A 103 -11.46 -5.56 19.62
CA ASN A 103 -10.01 -5.60 19.41
C ASN A 103 -9.52 -4.71 18.25
N LEU A 104 -10.11 -3.53 18.05
CA LEU A 104 -9.77 -2.65 16.92
C LEU A 104 -8.88 -1.48 17.34
N VAL A 105 -7.98 -1.08 16.45
CA VAL A 105 -7.34 0.25 16.48
C VAL A 105 -7.99 1.12 15.41
N ILE A 106 -8.42 2.32 15.77
CA ILE A 106 -9.15 3.23 14.89
C ILE A 106 -8.37 4.53 14.80
N VAL A 107 -8.09 5.00 13.58
CA VAL A 107 -7.27 6.19 13.36
C VAL A 107 -7.88 7.04 12.25
N ASP A 108 -8.07 8.32 12.53
CA ASP A 108 -8.50 9.27 11.52
C ASP A 108 -7.32 9.66 10.61
N GLY A 109 -7.59 9.96 9.34
CA GLY A 109 -6.60 10.42 8.37
C GLY A 109 -7.25 11.08 7.15
N ARG A 110 -6.46 11.43 6.13
CA ARG A 110 -6.97 12.00 4.89
C ARG A 110 -6.29 11.41 3.66
N ILE A 111 -6.94 11.53 2.51
CA ILE A 111 -6.35 11.13 1.24
C ILE A 111 -5.19 12.06 0.87
N ALA A 112 -4.01 11.51 0.65
CA ALA A 112 -2.78 12.21 0.26
C ALA A 112 -2.40 11.95 -1.21
N LEU A 113 -2.68 10.76 -1.73
CA LEU A 113 -2.39 10.37 -3.10
C LEU A 113 -3.54 9.58 -3.72
N ARG A 114 -3.87 9.86 -4.99
CA ARG A 114 -4.88 9.11 -5.76
C ARG A 114 -4.32 8.36 -6.96
N LYS A 115 -3.11 8.72 -7.41
CA LYS A 115 -2.49 8.20 -8.63
C LYS A 115 -0.98 8.17 -8.45
N GLY A 116 -0.35 7.07 -8.85
CA GLY A 116 1.10 6.87 -8.75
C GLY A 116 1.44 5.47 -8.27
N LEU A 117 2.71 5.10 -8.42
CA LEU A 117 3.28 3.93 -7.78
C LEU A 117 3.32 4.14 -6.26
N LEU A 118 3.22 3.05 -5.52
CA LEU A 118 3.09 3.07 -4.06
C LEU A 118 4.25 2.34 -3.40
N GLU A 119 4.86 2.98 -2.41
CA GLU A 119 5.63 2.31 -1.36
C GLU A 119 4.73 1.95 -0.17
N MET A 120 3.74 2.82 0.11
CA MET A 120 2.86 2.72 1.26
C MET A 120 1.39 2.79 0.85
N PHE A 121 0.53 2.09 1.60
CA PHE A 121 -0.90 2.42 1.65
C PHE A 121 -1.13 3.66 2.52
N ALA A 122 -0.48 3.74 3.68
CA ALA A 122 -0.62 4.85 4.60
C ALA A 122 0.70 5.22 5.27
N CYS A 123 0.90 6.51 5.57
CA CYS A 123 2.07 7.07 6.25
C CYS A 123 1.70 8.04 7.39
N THR A 124 2.70 8.44 8.18
CA THR A 124 2.60 9.52 9.17
C THR A 124 2.71 10.91 8.51
N PRO A 125 2.27 12.00 9.17
CA PRO A 125 2.33 13.35 8.59
C PRO A 125 3.76 13.84 8.33
N ARG A 126 3.94 14.53 7.20
CA ARG A 126 5.18 15.17 6.71
C ARG A 126 6.31 14.15 6.47
N THR A 127 5.99 13.03 5.83
CA THR A 127 6.95 11.97 5.51
C THR A 127 6.82 11.52 4.05
N LYS A 128 5.92 10.57 3.79
CA LYS A 128 5.84 9.72 2.61
C LYS A 128 4.55 9.97 1.80
N GLU A 129 3.92 11.13 1.93
CA GLU A 129 2.62 11.43 1.32
C GLU A 129 2.62 11.35 -0.22
N HIS A 130 3.76 11.58 -0.86
CA HIS A 130 3.91 11.49 -2.31
C HIS A 130 3.83 10.05 -2.85
N GLU A 131 3.90 9.06 -1.97
CA GLU A 131 3.88 7.62 -2.28
C GLU A 131 2.94 6.82 -1.36
N SER A 132 1.99 7.53 -0.71
CA SER A 132 1.02 6.99 0.24
C SER A 132 -0.39 7.44 -0.08
N ILE A 133 -1.36 6.51 -0.15
CA ILE A 133 -2.77 6.88 -0.39
C ILE A 133 -3.34 7.71 0.78
N VAL A 134 -3.04 7.32 2.02
CA VAL A 134 -3.57 7.95 3.23
C VAL A 134 -2.45 8.52 4.09
N VAL A 135 -2.63 9.73 4.60
CA VAL A 135 -1.83 10.25 5.72
C VAL A 135 -2.67 10.20 6.99
N VAL A 136 -2.18 9.49 8.01
CA VAL A 136 -2.89 9.35 9.29
C VAL A 136 -2.66 10.55 10.21
N SER A 137 -3.60 10.86 11.08
CA SER A 137 -3.53 11.98 12.02
C SER A 137 -2.94 11.60 13.38
N CYS A 138 -1.97 10.68 13.40
CA CYS A 138 -1.23 10.33 14.62
C CYS A 138 0.20 9.83 14.30
N LYS A 139 1.00 9.61 15.35
CA LYS A 139 2.35 9.05 15.26
C LYS A 139 2.31 7.53 15.11
N ALA A 140 3.30 6.94 14.44
CA ALA A 140 3.34 5.49 14.21
C ALA A 140 3.38 4.69 15.52
N PHE A 141 4.08 5.19 16.54
CA PHE A 141 4.16 4.53 17.85
C PHE A 141 2.79 4.42 18.54
N VAL A 142 1.85 5.33 18.25
CA VAL A 142 0.49 5.30 18.80
C VAL A 142 -0.27 4.10 18.23
N ILE A 143 -0.12 3.85 16.93
CA ILE A 143 -0.73 2.70 16.26
C ILE A 143 -0.08 1.41 16.78
N HIS A 144 1.25 1.36 16.89
CA HIS A 144 1.95 0.24 17.52
C HIS A 144 1.39 -0.07 18.91
N ALA A 145 1.32 0.93 19.79
CA ALA A 145 0.81 0.76 21.15
C ALA A 145 -0.66 0.34 21.17
N GLY A 146 -1.46 0.86 20.23
CA GLY A 146 -2.86 0.45 20.03
C GLY A 146 -2.96 -1.03 19.68
N LEU A 147 -2.17 -1.51 18.72
CA LEU A 147 -2.17 -2.90 18.27
C LEU A 147 -1.80 -3.85 19.40
N LEU A 148 -0.76 -3.51 20.18
CA LEU A 148 -0.42 -4.25 21.40
C LEU A 148 -1.59 -4.27 22.41
N ALA A 149 -2.24 -3.12 22.61
CA ALA A 149 -3.32 -2.98 23.57
C ALA A 149 -4.59 -3.78 23.21
N VAL A 150 -4.74 -4.18 21.94
CA VAL A 150 -5.83 -5.04 21.45
C VAL A 150 -5.38 -6.49 21.19
N GLY A 151 -4.17 -6.87 21.61
CA GLY A 151 -3.70 -8.26 21.60
C GLY A 151 -2.95 -8.69 20.34
N ALA A 152 -2.63 -7.79 19.42
CA ALA A 152 -1.76 -8.13 18.29
C ALA A 152 -0.31 -8.30 18.76
N GLU A 153 0.38 -9.28 18.18
CA GLU A 153 1.78 -9.59 18.46
C GLU A 153 2.67 -9.11 17.32
N PRO A 154 3.71 -8.29 17.60
CA PRO A 154 4.68 -7.93 16.60
C PRO A 154 5.54 -9.14 16.26
N GLY A 155 5.82 -9.35 14.98
CA GLY A 155 6.81 -10.33 14.54
C GLY A 155 8.15 -9.68 14.30
N THR A 156 8.62 -9.75 13.05
CA THR A 156 9.91 -9.20 12.64
C THR A 156 9.76 -8.45 11.32
N PRO A 157 10.41 -7.29 11.14
CA PRO A 157 10.55 -6.68 9.83
C PRO A 157 11.28 -7.59 8.83
N VAL A 158 11.17 -7.25 7.55
CA VAL A 158 11.88 -7.92 6.47
C VAL A 158 13.39 -7.97 6.73
N LYS A 159 14.04 -9.04 6.27
CA LYS A 159 15.50 -9.13 6.18
C LYS A 159 15.90 -9.45 4.75
N PHE A 160 16.66 -8.58 4.10
CA PHE A 160 17.07 -8.78 2.71
C PHE A 160 18.30 -9.68 2.57
N ALA A 161 19.31 -9.49 3.42
CA ALA A 161 20.59 -10.19 3.32
C ALA A 161 20.95 -10.90 4.65
N PRO A 162 21.68 -12.03 4.61
CA PRO A 162 22.21 -12.71 3.42
C PRO A 162 21.17 -13.57 2.66
N GLU A 163 20.00 -13.80 3.25
CA GLU A 163 18.88 -14.53 2.66
C GLU A 163 17.61 -13.72 2.96
N PHE A 164 16.73 -13.60 1.95
CA PHE A 164 15.46 -12.93 2.11
C PHE A 164 14.60 -13.66 3.15
N LYS A 165 14.14 -12.94 4.17
CA LYS A 165 13.11 -13.41 5.10
C LYS A 165 11.96 -12.40 5.08
N PRO A 166 10.74 -12.85 4.77
CA PRO A 166 9.59 -11.96 4.75
C PRO A 166 9.29 -11.44 6.16
N PRO A 167 8.62 -10.28 6.26
CA PRO A 167 8.12 -9.81 7.54
C PRO A 167 7.13 -10.81 8.14
N THR A 168 7.05 -10.84 9.47
CA THR A 168 6.17 -11.73 10.23
C THR A 168 5.37 -10.94 11.28
N GLY A 169 4.35 -11.56 11.87
CA GLY A 169 3.53 -10.99 12.94
C GLY A 169 2.05 -11.30 12.78
N THR A 170 1.22 -10.79 13.68
CA THR A 170 -0.24 -10.88 13.54
C THR A 170 -0.69 -10.26 12.23
N GLN A 171 -1.53 -10.96 11.47
CA GLN A 171 -2.13 -10.40 10.26
C GLN A 171 -3.13 -9.31 10.63
N ILE A 172 -3.05 -8.16 9.99
CA ILE A 172 -3.93 -7.01 10.23
C ILE A 172 -4.77 -6.76 8.98
N ASP A 173 -6.08 -6.96 9.09
CA ASP A 173 -7.02 -6.44 8.10
C ASP A 173 -7.17 -4.92 8.32
N ILE A 174 -7.19 -4.15 7.23
CA ILE A 174 -7.37 -2.70 7.31
C ILE A 174 -8.61 -2.32 6.51
N TYR A 175 -9.56 -1.68 7.18
CA TYR A 175 -10.73 -1.09 6.55
C TYR A 175 -10.57 0.42 6.47
N VAL A 176 -11.09 0.99 5.39
CA VAL A 176 -11.22 2.43 5.21
C VAL A 176 -12.70 2.79 5.27
N GLU A 177 -13.03 3.72 6.14
CA GLU A 177 -14.37 4.28 6.33
C GLU A 177 -14.37 5.75 5.94
N TRP A 178 -15.40 6.20 5.20
CA TRP A 178 -15.60 7.60 4.85
C TRP A 178 -17.06 7.89 4.54
N LYS A 179 -17.44 9.17 4.55
CA LYS A 179 -18.72 9.64 4.02
C LYS A 179 -18.51 10.23 2.63
N ASP A 180 -19.38 9.91 1.68
CA ASP A 180 -19.37 10.56 0.36
C ASP A 180 -19.99 11.98 0.42
N GLU A 181 -20.05 12.67 -0.73
CA GLU A 181 -20.64 14.02 -0.85
C GLU A 181 -22.11 14.08 -0.41
N LYS A 182 -22.82 12.95 -0.49
CA LYS A 182 -24.22 12.83 -0.10
C LYS A 182 -24.36 12.42 1.37
N GLY A 183 -23.25 12.32 2.11
CA GLY A 183 -23.21 11.92 3.51
C GLY A 183 -23.38 10.42 3.74
N LYS A 184 -23.41 9.61 2.68
CA LYS A 184 -23.56 8.15 2.79
C LYS A 184 -22.25 7.53 3.27
N ASP A 185 -22.37 6.64 4.24
CA ASP A 185 -21.24 5.88 4.77
C ASP A 185 -20.76 4.82 3.77
N HIS A 186 -19.44 4.75 3.62
CA HIS A 186 -18.74 3.72 2.87
C HIS A 186 -17.72 3.03 3.77
N ARG A 187 -17.55 1.73 3.56
CA ARG A 187 -16.51 0.92 4.18
C ARG A 187 -15.97 -0.09 3.19
N VAL A 188 -14.65 -0.12 3.00
CA VAL A 188 -13.98 -1.12 2.13
C VAL A 188 -12.69 -1.61 2.77
N LYS A 189 -12.21 -2.79 2.37
CA LYS A 189 -10.83 -3.21 2.66
C LYS A 189 -9.85 -2.30 1.91
N ALA A 190 -8.76 -1.90 2.57
CA ALA A 190 -7.74 -1.02 2.02
C ALA A 190 -7.14 -1.54 0.71
N GLN A 191 -6.98 -2.86 0.56
CA GLN A 191 -6.53 -3.50 -0.68
C GLN A 191 -7.39 -3.13 -1.89
N LYS A 192 -8.67 -2.77 -1.72
CA LYS A 192 -9.52 -2.34 -2.84
C LYS A 192 -9.03 -1.07 -3.51
N TRP A 193 -8.22 -0.26 -2.85
CA TRP A 193 -7.64 0.98 -3.37
C TRP A 193 -6.27 0.78 -4.02
N ILE A 194 -5.75 -0.46 -4.03
CA ILE A 194 -4.44 -0.79 -4.55
C ILE A 194 -4.61 -1.82 -5.66
N ARG A 195 -3.85 -1.66 -6.75
CA ARG A 195 -3.78 -2.66 -7.81
C ARG A 195 -2.35 -2.89 -8.25
N ASP A 196 -2.08 -4.07 -8.77
CA ASP A 196 -0.82 -4.41 -9.41
C ASP A 196 -0.67 -3.59 -10.71
N ASP A 197 0.46 -2.93 -10.88
CA ASP A 197 0.69 -2.02 -12.00
C ASP A 197 0.72 -2.74 -13.36
N ARG A 198 1.12 -4.01 -13.39
CA ARG A 198 1.23 -4.76 -14.65
C ARG A 198 -0.09 -5.37 -15.08
N SER A 199 -0.71 -6.14 -14.19
CA SER A 199 -1.94 -6.88 -14.44
C SER A 199 -3.21 -6.04 -14.24
N LYS A 200 -3.09 -4.88 -13.58
CA LYS A 200 -4.20 -3.99 -13.17
C LYS A 200 -5.23 -4.67 -12.28
N LYS A 201 -4.90 -5.84 -11.72
CA LYS A 201 -5.73 -6.56 -10.75
C LYS A 201 -5.57 -5.95 -9.38
N GLN A 202 -6.65 -5.96 -8.60
CA GLN A 202 -6.62 -5.53 -7.21
C GLN A 202 -5.57 -6.32 -6.41
N MET A 203 -4.92 -5.66 -5.46
CA MET A 203 -4.03 -6.33 -4.52
C MET A 203 -4.79 -7.37 -3.68
N ASP A 204 -4.15 -8.51 -3.42
CA ASP A 204 -4.67 -9.61 -2.59
C ASP A 204 -3.70 -10.00 -1.45
N LEU A 205 -2.59 -9.26 -1.31
CA LEU A 205 -1.65 -9.49 -0.22
C LEU A 205 -2.23 -9.00 1.12
N PRO A 206 -2.01 -9.74 2.21
CA PRO A 206 -2.32 -9.27 3.55
C PRO A 206 -1.22 -8.33 4.06
N TRP A 207 -1.47 -7.67 5.19
CA TRP A 207 -0.44 -7.01 5.99
C TRP A 207 -0.18 -7.78 7.28
N VAL A 208 1.06 -7.81 7.72
CA VAL A 208 1.46 -8.37 9.04
C VAL A 208 2.06 -7.28 9.92
N PHE A 209 1.82 -7.38 11.23
CA PHE A 209 2.39 -6.49 12.23
C PHE A 209 3.87 -6.82 12.48
N ALA A 210 4.76 -6.23 11.68
CA ALA A 210 6.21 -6.42 11.78
C ALA A 210 6.80 -5.75 13.03
N GLY A 211 6.24 -4.62 13.46
CA GLY A 211 6.59 -3.95 14.71
C GLY A 211 7.72 -2.92 14.62
N SER A 212 8.38 -2.75 13.47
CA SER A 212 9.49 -1.80 13.25
C SER A 212 10.68 -2.01 14.22
N GLY A 213 11.65 -1.09 14.21
CA GLY A 213 12.78 -1.06 15.14
C GLY A 213 12.92 0.27 15.88
N PHE A 214 13.92 0.31 16.77
CA PHE A 214 14.35 1.52 17.46
C PHE A 214 15.82 1.78 17.17
N VAL A 215 16.17 3.05 16.97
CA VAL A 215 17.56 3.51 16.95
C VAL A 215 17.82 4.33 18.21
N HIS A 216 18.85 3.95 18.95
CA HIS A 216 19.32 4.67 20.11
C HIS A 216 20.56 5.49 19.74
N ASN A 217 20.53 6.79 20.06
CA ASN A 217 21.68 7.66 19.92
C ASN A 217 22.48 7.65 21.23
N GLU A 218 23.66 7.00 21.22
CA GLU A 218 24.50 6.87 22.41
C GLU A 218 25.08 8.20 22.91
N VAL A 219 25.16 9.23 22.06
CA VAL A 219 25.68 10.56 22.42
C VAL A 219 24.61 11.39 23.13
N THR A 220 23.39 11.40 22.60
CA THR A 220 22.30 12.23 23.15
C THR A 220 21.38 11.48 24.11
N GLY A 221 21.45 10.14 24.14
CA GLY A 221 20.53 9.27 24.87
C GLY A 221 19.13 9.19 24.25
N ALA A 222 18.89 9.85 23.12
CA ALA A 222 17.58 9.86 22.47
C ALA A 222 17.31 8.54 21.73
N SER A 223 16.10 8.00 21.88
CA SER A 223 15.63 6.86 21.08
C SER A 223 14.61 7.33 20.05
N ARG A 224 14.74 6.84 18.82
CA ARG A 224 13.78 7.07 17.73
C ARG A 224 13.14 5.74 17.35
N TYR A 225 11.82 5.74 17.20
CA TYR A 225 11.08 4.64 16.59
C TYR A 225 11.10 4.80 15.07
N LEU A 226 11.57 3.78 14.34
CA LEU A 226 11.92 3.92 12.93
C LEU A 226 10.72 4.18 12.01
N ALA A 227 9.57 3.53 12.25
CA ALA A 227 8.36 3.77 11.48
C ALA A 227 7.81 5.21 11.56
N GLU A 228 8.34 6.07 12.46
CA GLU A 228 7.98 7.49 12.45
C GLU A 228 8.48 8.23 11.20
N ASP A 229 9.44 7.66 10.47
CA ASP A 229 9.94 8.22 9.20
C ASP A 229 8.99 7.92 8.01
N GLY A 230 7.84 7.27 8.26
CA GLY A 230 6.73 7.13 7.32
C GLY A 230 6.35 5.70 6.92
N ASP A 231 7.18 4.71 7.31
CA ASP A 231 7.02 3.29 6.98
C ASP A 231 5.92 2.62 7.82
N LEU A 232 4.68 3.07 7.63
CA LEU A 232 3.55 2.72 8.49
C LEU A 232 2.76 1.51 7.97
N VAL A 233 2.18 1.61 6.77
CA VAL A 233 1.47 0.49 6.12
C VAL A 233 2.07 0.28 4.75
N CYS A 234 3.09 -0.57 4.66
CA CYS A 234 3.90 -0.71 3.45
C CYS A 234 3.25 -1.68 2.45
N VAL A 235 3.38 -1.38 1.16
CA VAL A 235 3.05 -2.32 0.05
C VAL A 235 4.29 -2.79 -0.69
N ALA A 236 5.46 -2.21 -0.37
CA ALA A 236 6.80 -2.71 -0.65
C ALA A 236 7.55 -2.94 0.66
N ASN A 237 8.61 -3.75 0.67
CA ASN A 237 9.25 -4.13 1.93
C ASN A 237 10.24 -3.07 2.47
N PHE A 238 10.17 -2.80 3.78
CA PHE A 238 11.08 -1.89 4.50
C PHE A 238 11.50 -2.48 5.84
N SER A 239 12.80 -2.43 6.16
CA SER A 239 13.33 -2.93 7.44
C SER A 239 12.79 -2.14 8.66
N SER A 240 12.23 -0.97 8.42
CA SER A 240 11.64 -0.04 9.38
C SER A 240 10.12 -0.09 9.45
N ALA A 241 9.47 -0.99 8.69
CA ALA A 241 8.02 -1.07 8.58
C ALA A 241 7.31 -1.40 9.91
N LEU A 242 6.23 -0.67 10.22
CA LEU A 242 5.26 -1.09 11.25
C LEU A 242 4.42 -2.26 10.75
N LEU A 243 3.72 -2.08 9.63
CA LEU A 243 2.99 -3.11 8.89
C LEU A 243 3.60 -3.28 7.50
N ASP A 244 3.75 -4.51 7.06
CA ASP A 244 4.39 -4.84 5.79
C ASP A 244 3.71 -6.06 5.13
N VAL A 245 3.91 -6.24 3.82
CA VAL A 245 3.40 -7.38 3.07
C VAL A 245 4.32 -8.58 3.25
N PRO A 246 3.81 -9.78 3.61
CA PRO A 246 4.64 -10.96 3.86
C PRO A 246 5.03 -11.69 2.56
N ALA A 247 5.46 -10.94 1.56
CA ALA A 247 5.94 -11.41 0.26
C ALA A 247 7.12 -10.53 -0.17
N GLU A 248 8.00 -11.07 -1.02
CA GLU A 248 9.11 -10.30 -1.57
C GLU A 248 8.59 -9.27 -2.58
N VAL A 249 8.52 -8.02 -2.13
CA VAL A 249 8.12 -6.87 -2.95
C VAL A 249 9.19 -5.79 -2.81
N SER A 250 9.88 -5.54 -3.92
CA SER A 250 10.97 -4.56 -3.99
C SER A 250 10.48 -3.16 -3.67
N SER A 251 11.26 -2.44 -2.84
CA SER A 251 11.13 -0.99 -2.62
C SER A 251 11.98 -0.16 -3.59
N ASP A 252 12.77 -0.78 -4.48
CA ASP A 252 13.42 -0.04 -5.56
C ASP A 252 12.40 0.57 -6.52
N ASN A 253 12.48 1.88 -6.75
CA ASN A 253 11.55 2.64 -7.61
C ASN A 253 11.28 2.02 -8.99
N ALA A 254 12.30 1.39 -9.59
CA ALA A 254 12.18 0.76 -10.92
C ALA A 254 11.39 -0.58 -10.91
N SER A 255 11.12 -1.12 -9.73
CA SER A 255 10.57 -2.46 -9.51
C SER A 255 9.32 -2.46 -8.61
N LEU A 256 8.77 -1.29 -8.28
CA LEU A 256 7.52 -1.17 -7.52
C LEU A 256 6.39 -1.91 -8.25
N LEU A 257 5.65 -2.74 -7.49
CA LEU A 257 4.62 -3.61 -8.05
C LEU A 257 3.22 -2.98 -8.04
N PHE A 258 2.97 -2.04 -7.13
CA PHE A 258 1.62 -1.58 -6.83
C PHE A 258 1.44 -0.11 -7.16
N GLU A 259 0.24 0.23 -7.64
CA GLU A 259 -0.21 1.60 -7.88
C GLU A 259 -1.58 1.87 -7.24
N ALA A 260 -1.88 3.16 -7.05
CA ALA A 260 -3.18 3.62 -6.58
C ALA A 260 -4.29 3.33 -7.61
N TYR A 261 -5.38 2.72 -7.16
CA TYR A 261 -6.57 2.48 -7.98
C TYR A 261 -7.51 3.71 -7.94
N THR A 262 -7.14 4.75 -8.69
CA THR A 262 -7.74 6.10 -8.67
C THR A 262 -9.26 6.14 -8.60
N ASP A 263 -9.96 5.33 -9.40
CA ASP A 263 -11.43 5.36 -9.51
C ASP A 263 -12.15 4.97 -8.21
N ARG A 264 -11.45 4.33 -7.28
CA ARG A 264 -12.01 3.85 -6.01
C ARG A 264 -11.65 4.74 -4.82
N ILE A 265 -10.71 5.66 -5.01
CA ILE A 265 -10.16 6.50 -3.95
C ILE A 265 -10.89 7.85 -3.98
N PRO A 266 -11.42 8.34 -2.84
CA PRO A 266 -12.01 9.68 -2.72
C PRO A 266 -11.05 10.79 -3.17
N PRO A 267 -11.54 12.01 -3.41
CA PRO A 267 -10.70 13.17 -3.74
C PRO A 267 -9.57 13.42 -2.73
N LEU A 268 -8.54 14.17 -3.14
CA LEU A 268 -7.45 14.57 -2.25
C LEU A 268 -8.01 15.34 -1.03
N ASN A 269 -7.31 15.24 0.10
CA ASN A 269 -7.69 15.81 1.39
C ASN A 269 -9.01 15.31 1.99
N TRP A 270 -9.66 14.31 1.38
CA TRP A 270 -10.89 13.77 1.93
C TRP A 270 -10.66 13.07 3.28
N PRO A 271 -11.48 13.33 4.31
CA PRO A 271 -11.34 12.70 5.61
C PRO A 271 -11.77 11.24 5.53
N VAL A 272 -10.91 10.38 6.04
CA VAL A 272 -11.11 8.95 6.13
C VAL A 272 -10.79 8.48 7.54
N ARG A 273 -11.27 7.30 7.88
CA ARG A 273 -10.93 6.57 9.09
C ARG A 273 -10.40 5.21 8.72
N LEU A 274 -9.18 4.91 9.18
CA LEU A 274 -8.59 3.59 9.10
C LEU A 274 -9.00 2.79 10.35
N VAL A 275 -9.45 1.56 10.12
CA VAL A 275 -9.77 0.59 11.17
C VAL A 275 -8.84 -0.60 10.97
N PHE A 276 -7.89 -0.74 11.87
CA PHE A 276 -6.97 -1.88 11.95
C PHE A 276 -7.63 -2.98 12.78
N ASP A 277 -7.80 -4.13 12.16
CA ASP A 277 -8.55 -5.30 12.65
C ASP A 277 -7.59 -6.50 12.71
N PRO A 278 -6.95 -6.75 13.86
CA PRO A 278 -6.00 -7.85 14.02
C PRO A 278 -6.73 -9.20 13.97
N LEU A 279 -6.24 -10.09 13.12
CA LEU A 279 -6.73 -11.47 13.06
C LEU A 279 -6.09 -12.29 14.19
N LEU A 280 -6.71 -12.25 15.36
CA LEU A 280 -6.22 -12.95 16.56
C LEU A 280 -6.42 -14.46 16.45
N GLU A 281 -5.53 -15.26 17.08
CA GLU A 281 -5.55 -16.72 16.94
C GLU A 281 -6.88 -17.37 17.33
N ASP A 282 -7.52 -16.90 18.40
CA ASP A 282 -8.77 -17.47 18.89
C ASP A 282 -9.92 -17.17 17.91
N GLU A 283 -9.90 -15.98 17.30
CA GLU A 283 -10.84 -15.57 16.26
C GLU A 283 -10.60 -16.33 14.95
N LYS A 284 -9.34 -16.56 14.59
CA LYS A 284 -8.95 -17.37 13.42
C LYS A 284 -9.44 -18.81 13.57
N LYS A 285 -9.22 -19.44 14.73
CA LYS A 285 -9.70 -20.80 15.03
C LYS A 285 -11.24 -20.87 14.99
N ALA A 286 -11.94 -19.83 15.47
CA ALA A 286 -13.39 -19.76 15.40
C ALA A 286 -13.91 -19.61 13.96
N ALA A 287 -13.29 -18.74 13.15
CA ALA A 287 -13.66 -18.53 11.75
C ALA A 287 -13.41 -19.76 10.88
N GLU A 288 -12.27 -20.45 11.06
CA GLU A 288 -11.97 -21.71 10.39
C GLU A 288 -12.98 -22.80 10.75
N LYS A 289 -13.41 -22.87 12.02
CA LYS A 289 -14.45 -23.78 12.48
C LYS A 289 -15.81 -23.46 11.84
N GLU A 290 -16.22 -22.19 11.81
CA GLU A 290 -17.48 -21.79 11.18
C GLU A 290 -17.49 -22.04 9.67
N ALA A 291 -16.36 -21.79 8.98
CA ALA A 291 -16.22 -22.09 7.56
C ALA A 291 -16.28 -23.61 7.28
N ALA A 292 -15.64 -24.42 8.13
CA ALA A 292 -15.72 -25.88 8.04
C ALA A 292 -17.15 -26.41 8.29
N GLU A 293 -17.87 -25.83 9.25
CA GLU A 293 -19.26 -26.18 9.54
C GLU A 293 -20.21 -25.80 8.39
N LYS A 294 -20.04 -24.61 7.77
CA LYS A 294 -20.81 -24.20 6.58
C LYS A 294 -20.52 -25.09 5.37
N ALA A 295 -19.25 -25.40 5.10
CA ALA A 295 -18.85 -26.29 4.02
C ALA A 295 -19.33 -27.74 4.24
N ALA A 296 -19.50 -28.18 5.49
CA ALA A 296 -20.08 -29.48 5.83
C ALA A 296 -21.62 -29.49 5.70
N ALA A 297 -22.29 -28.37 6.01
CA ALA A 297 -23.73 -28.22 5.85
C ALA A 297 -24.16 -28.19 4.38
N GLU A 298 -23.37 -27.59 3.49
CA GLU A 298 -23.61 -27.58 2.04
C GLU A 298 -23.36 -28.94 1.36
N LYS A 299 -22.67 -29.88 2.03
CA LYS A 299 -22.36 -31.22 1.51
C LYS A 299 -23.32 -32.32 1.96
N LYS A 300 -24.39 -32.02 2.69
CA LYS A 300 -25.37 -33.03 3.11
C LYS A 300 -26.40 -33.25 1.99
N PRO A 301 -26.55 -34.46 1.43
CA PRO A 301 -27.59 -34.72 0.43
C PRO A 301 -28.97 -34.58 1.07
N ALA A 302 -29.90 -33.95 0.33
CA ALA A 302 -31.33 -34.06 0.61
C ALA A 302 -31.75 -35.52 0.44
N GLU A 303 -31.82 -36.25 1.55
CA GLU A 303 -32.41 -37.58 1.60
C GLU A 303 -33.92 -37.41 1.40
N THR A 304 -34.36 -37.54 0.16
CA THR A 304 -35.77 -37.50 -0.22
C THR A 304 -36.29 -38.92 -0.15
N THR A 305 -37.31 -39.07 0.68
CA THR A 305 -38.18 -40.22 0.82
C THR A 305 -38.73 -40.63 -0.54
N GLU A 306 -38.35 -41.79 -1.06
CA GLU A 306 -39.19 -42.53 -2.00
C GLU A 306 -38.82 -44.01 -1.92
N LYS A 307 -39.70 -44.80 -1.28
CA LYS A 307 -39.63 -46.25 -1.28
C LYS A 307 -40.92 -46.79 -1.87
N ALA A 308 -40.73 -47.38 -3.06
CA ALA A 308 -41.43 -48.52 -3.62
C ALA A 308 -42.90 -48.36 -4.02
N GLU A 309 -43.15 -48.37 -5.33
CA GLU A 309 -44.08 -49.32 -5.95
C GLU A 309 -43.79 -49.45 -7.45
N GLU A 310 -43.18 -50.56 -7.85
CA GLU A 310 -43.24 -51.06 -9.22
C GLU A 310 -43.29 -52.59 -9.15
N THR A 311 -44.46 -53.16 -9.44
CA THR A 311 -44.59 -54.52 -9.98
C THR A 311 -45.87 -54.65 -10.81
N GLU A 312 -45.67 -55.14 -12.03
CA GLU A 312 -46.57 -55.90 -12.90
C GLU A 312 -47.62 -55.16 -13.75
N GLU A 313 -47.23 -54.90 -15.01
CA GLU A 313 -48.10 -55.03 -16.17
C GLU A 313 -48.43 -56.50 -16.44
N ALA A 314 -49.73 -56.83 -16.56
CA ALA A 314 -50.37 -57.50 -17.70
C ALA A 314 -51.63 -58.27 -17.27
N GLU A 315 -52.82 -57.82 -17.70
CA GLU A 315 -53.81 -58.65 -18.41
C GLU A 315 -55.11 -57.88 -18.77
N LYS A 316 -55.37 -57.86 -20.07
CA LYS A 316 -56.64 -58.01 -20.83
C LYS A 316 -57.97 -57.34 -20.39
N GLU A 317 -58.52 -56.70 -21.44
CA GLU A 317 -59.91 -56.76 -21.90
C GLU A 317 -61.02 -55.97 -21.16
N SER A 318 -61.45 -54.89 -21.84
CA SER A 318 -62.77 -54.75 -22.47
C SER A 318 -63.66 -53.58 -22.00
N SER A 319 -64.33 -53.03 -23.03
CA SER A 319 -65.59 -52.27 -23.07
C SER A 319 -65.55 -50.74 -22.91
N ASP A 320 -65.97 -50.10 -24.02
CA ASP A 320 -66.90 -48.96 -24.16
C ASP A 320 -66.60 -47.63 -23.41
N SER A 321 -66.85 -46.44 -23.94
CA SER A 321 -67.46 -45.97 -25.18
C SER A 321 -67.32 -44.43 -25.20
N ASP A 322 -67.11 -43.87 -26.40
CA ASP A 322 -67.70 -42.62 -26.91
C ASP A 322 -67.50 -41.29 -26.12
N LYS A 323 -66.86 -40.28 -26.72
CA LYS A 323 -67.54 -39.32 -27.64
C LYS A 323 -66.73 -38.01 -27.88
N THR A 324 -66.56 -37.69 -29.17
CA THR A 324 -66.47 -36.36 -29.84
C THR A 324 -65.35 -35.37 -29.46
N ALA A 325 -64.38 -35.09 -30.34
CA ALA A 325 -64.42 -34.18 -31.53
C ALA A 325 -64.48 -32.69 -31.13
N GLU A 326 -63.45 -31.87 -31.39
CA GLU A 326 -63.26 -31.15 -32.66
C GLU A 326 -61.81 -30.64 -32.86
N THR A 327 -61.22 -30.94 -34.03
CA THR A 327 -60.17 -30.18 -34.75
C THR A 327 -60.79 -28.99 -35.53
N PRO A 328 -60.09 -28.08 -36.26
CA PRO A 328 -58.68 -28.05 -36.75
C PRO A 328 -57.93 -26.70 -36.56
N LYS A 329 -56.58 -26.63 -36.46
CA LYS A 329 -55.51 -26.63 -37.51
C LYS A 329 -55.27 -25.22 -38.16
N PRO A 330 -54.19 -24.97 -38.95
CA PRO A 330 -53.03 -24.13 -38.56
C PRO A 330 -52.62 -23.09 -39.65
N ALA A 331 -51.54 -22.31 -39.44
CA ALA A 331 -50.70 -21.66 -40.49
C ALA A 331 -49.55 -20.86 -39.84
N THR A 332 -48.26 -21.20 -40.00
CA THR A 332 -47.27 -20.75 -41.05
C THR A 332 -47.04 -19.24 -41.08
N ASN A 333 -45.87 -18.62 -41.22
CA ASN A 333 -44.43 -18.89 -41.43
C ASN A 333 -43.75 -17.54 -41.02
N GLU A 334 -42.66 -17.49 -40.25
CA GLU A 334 -41.24 -17.40 -40.68
C GLU A 334 -40.83 -16.11 -41.48
N PRO A 335 -39.54 -15.72 -41.54
CA PRO A 335 -39.00 -14.55 -40.82
C PRO A 335 -38.28 -13.52 -41.73
N THR A 336 -37.96 -12.32 -41.23
CA THR A 336 -36.93 -11.43 -41.84
C THR A 336 -36.30 -10.47 -40.83
N GLU A 337 -34.98 -10.51 -40.76
CA GLU A 337 -34.02 -9.59 -40.13
C GLU A 337 -33.53 -8.55 -41.19
N PRO A 338 -32.49 -7.72 -40.98
CA PRO A 338 -32.34 -6.52 -40.12
C PRO A 338 -32.15 -5.22 -40.95
N THR A 339 -32.23 -4.04 -40.31
CA THR A 339 -31.63 -2.79 -40.84
C THR A 339 -31.39 -1.75 -39.74
N GLU A 340 -30.13 -1.39 -39.51
CA GLU A 340 -29.66 -0.03 -39.12
C GLU A 340 -29.11 0.67 -40.41
N PRO A 341 -28.61 1.93 -40.43
CA PRO A 341 -28.43 2.95 -39.37
C PRO A 341 -28.86 4.39 -39.80
N SER A 342 -28.89 5.36 -38.87
CA SER A 342 -28.55 6.76 -39.19
C SER A 342 -28.25 7.64 -37.97
N SER A 343 -27.15 8.37 -38.12
CA SER A 343 -26.67 9.55 -37.38
C SER A 343 -27.64 10.73 -37.38
N ASP A 344 -27.61 11.56 -36.34
CA ASP A 344 -27.85 13.00 -36.49
C ASP A 344 -27.08 13.83 -35.45
N GLU A 345 -26.39 14.85 -35.94
CA GLU A 345 -25.67 15.89 -35.21
C GLU A 345 -26.62 17.08 -34.98
N GLY A 346 -26.33 17.92 -33.99
CA GLY A 346 -27.10 19.15 -33.76
C GLY A 346 -26.37 20.11 -32.84
N GLU A 347 -25.44 20.87 -33.41
CA GLU A 347 -24.99 22.16 -32.87
C GLU A 347 -26.08 23.23 -33.07
N SER A 348 -26.22 24.14 -32.10
CA SER A 348 -26.79 25.46 -32.35
C SER A 348 -26.19 26.49 -31.39
N GLU A 349 -25.31 27.33 -31.92
CA GLU A 349 -24.93 28.63 -31.39
C GLU A 349 -26.10 29.63 -31.55
N SER A 350 -26.19 30.60 -30.65
CA SER A 350 -26.80 31.89 -30.96
C SER A 350 -26.18 32.98 -30.09
N GLU A 351 -25.43 33.85 -30.76
CA GLU A 351 -24.96 35.16 -30.32
C GLU A 351 -26.12 36.15 -30.18
N SER A 352 -25.96 37.15 -29.30
CA SER A 352 -26.46 38.50 -29.55
C SER A 352 -25.65 39.54 -28.78
N GLU A 353 -24.95 40.38 -29.54
CA GLU A 353 -24.47 41.75 -29.26
C GLU A 353 -25.62 42.61 -28.70
N SER A 354 -25.51 43.78 -28.05
CA SER A 354 -24.65 44.97 -28.13
C SER A 354 -25.08 45.85 -26.92
N GLU A 355 -24.24 46.68 -26.29
CA GLU A 355 -24.08 48.10 -26.64
C GLU A 355 -22.99 48.75 -25.77
N SER A 356 -22.28 49.65 -26.42
CA SER A 356 -21.28 50.57 -25.93
C SER A 356 -21.87 51.73 -25.12
N GLU A 357 -21.22 52.13 -24.02
CA GLU A 357 -21.02 53.54 -23.69
C GLU A 357 -19.65 53.73 -23.05
N SER A 358 -18.84 54.59 -23.68
CA SER A 358 -17.60 55.14 -23.17
C SER A 358 -17.69 56.66 -23.32
N GLU A 359 -17.83 57.40 -22.22
CA GLU A 359 -17.45 58.81 -22.08
C GLU A 359 -17.38 59.22 -20.59
N GLY A 360 -16.16 59.31 -20.03
CA GLY A 360 -15.86 60.02 -18.77
C GLY A 360 -14.97 59.26 -17.78
N GLU A 361 -13.66 59.59 -17.75
CA GLU A 361 -12.60 58.98 -16.91
C GLU A 361 -12.31 57.50 -17.24
N LYS A 362 -11.11 57.31 -17.80
CA LYS A 362 -10.93 56.54 -19.03
C LYS A 362 -10.33 55.17 -18.81
#